data_AF-A0A8T5M0Z3-F1
#
_entry.id   AF-A0A8T5M0Z3-F1
#
_cell.length_a   1.000
_cell.length_b   1.000
_cell.length_c   1.000
_cell.angle_alpha   90.00
_cell.angle_beta   90.00
_cell.angle_gamma   90.00
#
_symmetry.space_group_name_H-M   'P 1'
#
loop_
_entity.id
_entity.type
_entity.pdbx_description
1 polymer ?
#
loop_
_entity_poly.entity_id
_entity_poly.type
_entity_poly.pdbx_seq_one_letter_code
_entity_poly.pdbx_strand_id
1 'polypeptide(L)'
;MEVDLNELEKQEQSPHSSTFQSFFESQYTKQIEKLAMEWPQKKSLFVDFHDLEHYSFELADELLESPDVLIEAAQQAVQNIHVPTLETQEFKPHIRFYNLPKDRIPLLRNVGAEHLGTLISIEGVVRQLTDVLPKLKVASWQCRRCGNVYKREQETDKISVPPMCECKHRDFELLPHKSTFIDNQKIQVQEPLELLKGSEQATILNIIVGDDLVNKVMPGDRTKITGVIRLKTPKDK
;
A
#
# COMPACT_ATOMS: atom_id res chain seq x y z
N MET A 1 -18.66 9.51 21.05
CA MET A 1 -18.98 8.87 19.76
C MET A 1 -17.69 8.77 18.97
N GLU A 2 -17.31 7.58 18.51
CA GLU A 2 -16.19 7.43 17.56
C GLU A 2 -16.75 7.61 16.16
N VAL A 3 -16.15 8.50 15.39
CA VAL A 3 -16.54 8.78 14.00
C VAL A 3 -15.35 8.38 13.13
N ASP A 4 -15.52 7.37 12.28
CA ASP A 4 -14.52 7.05 11.26
C ASP A 4 -14.72 8.01 10.08
N LEU A 5 -13.82 8.96 9.91
CA LEU A 5 -13.92 9.93 8.81
C LEU A 5 -13.61 9.29 7.46
N ASN A 6 -12.97 8.11 7.44
CA ASN A 6 -12.77 7.37 6.21
C ASN A 6 -14.10 6.77 5.73
N GLU A 7 -15.01 6.37 6.64
CA GLU A 7 -16.33 5.84 6.26
C GLU A 7 -17.25 6.90 5.65
N LEU A 8 -17.11 8.17 6.04
CA LEU A 8 -17.88 9.28 5.48
C LEU A 8 -17.40 9.69 4.07
N GLU A 9 -16.16 9.34 3.70
CA GLU A 9 -15.63 9.49 2.35
C GLU A 9 -15.89 8.22 1.48
N LYS A 10 -16.32 7.10 2.08
CA LYS A 10 -16.52 5.77 1.45
C LYS A 10 -17.94 5.46 0.96
N GLN A 11 -18.87 6.41 0.93
CA GLN A 11 -20.26 6.13 0.51
C GLN A 11 -20.47 5.97 -1.01
N GLU A 12 -19.43 6.08 -1.82
CA GLU A 12 -19.44 5.55 -3.18
C GLU A 12 -18.66 4.22 -3.17
N GLN A 13 -19.37 3.09 -3.26
CA GLN A 13 -18.74 1.83 -3.62
C GLN A 13 -17.88 2.07 -4.86
N SER A 14 -16.57 1.85 -4.76
CA SER A 14 -15.69 1.97 -5.94
C SER A 14 -16.31 1.14 -7.06
N PRO A 15 -16.50 1.70 -8.27
CA PRO A 15 -17.16 1.01 -9.38
C PRO A 15 -16.45 -0.32 -9.75
N HIS A 16 -15.19 -0.47 -9.34
CA HIS A 16 -14.37 -1.65 -9.60
C HIS A 16 -14.53 -2.75 -8.53
N SER A 17 -15.11 -2.46 -7.36
CA SER A 17 -15.14 -3.41 -6.24
C SER A 17 -15.93 -4.68 -6.58
N SER A 18 -17.04 -4.60 -7.31
CA SER A 18 -17.82 -5.77 -7.72
C SER A 18 -17.08 -6.64 -8.74
N THR A 19 -16.32 -6.01 -9.64
CA THR A 19 -15.52 -6.70 -10.65
C THR A 19 -14.34 -7.43 -10.00
N PHE A 20 -13.63 -6.78 -9.07
CA PHE A 20 -12.59 -7.44 -8.28
C PHE A 20 -13.15 -8.58 -7.42
N GLN A 21 -14.33 -8.42 -6.83
CA GLN A 21 -14.94 -9.48 -6.04
C GLN A 21 -15.20 -10.71 -6.90
N SER A 22 -15.80 -10.52 -8.08
CA SER A 22 -16.06 -11.61 -9.04
C SER A 22 -14.75 -12.26 -9.52
N PHE A 23 -13.70 -11.48 -9.77
CA PHE A 23 -12.37 -11.98 -10.10
C PHE A 23 -11.81 -12.88 -8.99
N PHE A 24 -11.80 -12.40 -7.74
CA PHE A 24 -11.26 -13.13 -6.60
C PHE A 24 -12.05 -14.39 -6.26
N GLU A 25 -13.39 -14.35 -6.32
CA GLU A 25 -14.24 -15.53 -6.14
C GLU A 25 -13.99 -16.59 -7.21
N SER A 26 -13.64 -16.17 -8.44
CA SER A 26 -13.38 -17.08 -9.55
C SER A 26 -11.99 -17.73 -9.52
N GLN A 27 -10.93 -17.01 -9.14
CA GLN A 27 -9.53 -17.48 -9.28
C GLN A 27 -8.76 -17.62 -7.95
N TYR A 28 -9.14 -16.92 -6.88
CA TYR A 28 -8.33 -16.75 -5.66
C TYR A 28 -8.98 -17.24 -4.36
N THR A 29 -10.17 -17.85 -4.43
CA THR A 29 -10.93 -18.32 -3.24
C THR A 29 -10.10 -19.18 -2.29
N LYS A 30 -9.33 -20.16 -2.81
CA LYS A 30 -8.50 -21.04 -1.97
C LYS A 30 -7.38 -20.27 -1.25
N GLN A 31 -6.77 -19.30 -1.94
CA GLN A 31 -5.70 -18.47 -1.41
C GLN A 31 -6.24 -17.52 -0.34
N ILE A 32 -7.46 -16.99 -0.53
CA ILE A 32 -8.16 -16.15 0.44
C ILE A 32 -8.55 -16.95 1.68
N GLU A 33 -9.13 -18.15 1.52
CA GLU A 33 -9.44 -19.05 2.63
C GLU A 33 -8.19 -19.41 3.43
N LYS A 34 -7.08 -19.72 2.74
CA LYS A 34 -5.79 -20.00 3.41
C LYS A 34 -5.28 -18.78 4.16
N LEU A 35 -5.32 -17.59 3.55
CA LEU A 35 -4.90 -16.35 4.19
C LEU A 35 -5.74 -16.06 5.43
N ALA A 36 -7.04 -16.31 5.36
CA ALA A 36 -7.96 -16.17 6.49
C ALA A 36 -7.62 -17.11 7.65
N MET A 37 -7.20 -18.34 7.37
CA MET A 37 -6.75 -19.29 8.42
C MET A 37 -5.41 -18.89 9.06
N GLU A 38 -4.52 -18.25 8.29
CA GLU A 38 -3.20 -17.80 8.76
C GLU A 38 -3.21 -16.35 9.27
N TRP A 39 -4.38 -15.72 9.37
CA TRP A 39 -4.55 -14.35 9.83
C TRP A 39 -4.48 -14.28 11.37
N PRO A 40 -3.78 -13.29 11.97
CA PRO A 40 -3.09 -12.15 11.35
C PRO A 40 -1.58 -12.38 11.11
N GLN A 41 -1.07 -13.60 11.22
CA GLN A 41 0.37 -13.89 11.02
C GLN A 41 0.80 -13.67 9.57
N LYS A 42 -0.07 -13.98 8.61
CA LYS A 42 0.03 -13.53 7.22
C LYS A 42 -0.97 -12.42 6.97
N LYS A 43 -0.51 -11.38 6.26
CA LYS A 43 -1.31 -10.18 6.02
C LYS A 43 -1.55 -9.85 4.55
N SER A 44 -0.93 -10.57 3.62
CA SER A 44 -0.96 -10.23 2.20
C SER A 44 -1.46 -11.36 1.32
N LEU A 45 -2.31 -11.03 0.37
CA LEU A 45 -2.62 -11.84 -0.80
C LEU A 45 -1.76 -11.36 -1.98
N PHE A 46 -0.99 -12.26 -2.57
CA PHE A 46 -0.21 -11.98 -3.78
C PHE A 46 -1.03 -12.36 -5.01
N VAL A 47 -1.13 -11.45 -5.96
CA VAL A 47 -1.95 -11.59 -7.18
C VAL A 47 -1.04 -11.45 -8.39
N ASP A 48 -1.03 -12.44 -9.26
CA ASP A 48 -0.31 -12.34 -10.53
C ASP A 48 -1.05 -11.34 -11.42
N PHE A 49 -0.33 -10.33 -11.92
CA PHE A 49 -0.93 -9.33 -12.81
C PHE A 49 -1.51 -9.97 -14.06
N HIS A 50 -0.89 -11.04 -14.58
CA HIS A 50 -1.41 -11.72 -15.75
C HIS A 50 -2.78 -12.35 -15.49
N ASP A 51 -3.08 -12.84 -14.28
CA ASP A 51 -4.41 -13.36 -13.99
C ASP A 51 -5.48 -12.27 -14.09
N LEU A 52 -5.17 -11.06 -13.60
CA LEU A 52 -6.05 -9.90 -13.71
C LEU A 52 -6.21 -9.47 -15.18
N GLU A 53 -5.11 -9.40 -15.92
CA GLU A 53 -5.09 -9.04 -17.35
C GLU A 53 -5.92 -10.00 -18.21
N HIS A 54 -5.84 -11.31 -17.95
CA HIS A 54 -6.65 -12.32 -18.64
C HIS A 54 -8.13 -12.23 -18.27
N TYR A 55 -8.45 -11.84 -17.04
CA TYR A 55 -9.83 -11.68 -16.58
C TYR A 55 -10.47 -10.39 -17.13
N SER A 56 -9.76 -9.27 -17.03
CA SER A 56 -10.21 -7.96 -17.50
C SER A 56 -9.00 -7.09 -17.84
N PHE A 57 -8.74 -6.95 -19.15
CA PHE A 57 -7.69 -6.08 -19.68
C PHE A 57 -7.86 -4.62 -19.24
N GLU A 58 -9.10 -4.11 -19.28
CA GLU A 58 -9.42 -2.73 -18.87
C GLU A 58 -9.06 -2.48 -17.40
N LEU A 59 -9.46 -3.39 -16.51
CA LEU A 59 -9.15 -3.26 -15.08
C LEU A 59 -7.65 -3.38 -14.79
N ALA A 60 -6.95 -4.23 -15.55
CA ALA A 60 -5.51 -4.41 -15.42
C ALA A 60 -4.73 -3.16 -15.90
N ASP A 61 -5.13 -2.54 -17.02
CA ASP A 61 -4.51 -1.30 -17.51
C ASP A 61 -4.75 -0.14 -16.54
N GLU A 62 -5.97 -0.02 -16.02
CA GLU A 62 -6.31 1.01 -15.03
C GLU A 62 -5.55 0.84 -13.71
N LEU A 63 -5.30 -0.40 -13.26
CA LEU A 63 -4.46 -0.67 -12.09
C LEU A 63 -3.03 -0.11 -12.27
N LEU A 64 -2.49 -0.12 -13.49
CA LEU A 64 -1.15 0.43 -13.77
C LEU A 64 -1.13 1.95 -13.65
N GLU A 65 -2.21 2.62 -14.06
CA GLU A 65 -2.32 4.08 -14.08
C GLU A 65 -2.81 4.69 -12.76
N SER A 66 -3.77 4.02 -12.09
CA SER A 66 -4.42 4.50 -10.85
C SER A 66 -4.36 3.45 -9.72
N PRO A 67 -3.15 2.98 -9.33
CA PRO A 67 -3.00 1.88 -8.41
C PRO A 67 -3.64 2.09 -7.04
N ASP A 68 -3.66 3.32 -6.53
CA ASP A 68 -4.15 3.59 -5.18
C ASP A 68 -5.64 3.26 -5.04
N VAL A 69 -6.44 3.71 -6.01
CA VAL A 69 -7.89 3.47 -6.05
C VAL A 69 -8.17 1.99 -6.29
N LEU A 70 -7.43 1.37 -7.21
CA LEU A 70 -7.69 0.00 -7.65
C LEU A 70 -7.20 -1.03 -6.61
N ILE A 71 -6.09 -0.79 -5.92
CA ILE A 71 -5.64 -1.61 -4.80
C ILE A 71 -6.60 -1.49 -3.62
N GLU A 72 -7.12 -0.29 -3.32
CA GLU A 72 -8.14 -0.14 -2.29
C GLU A 72 -9.43 -0.91 -2.66
N ALA A 73 -9.89 -0.78 -3.91
CA ALA A 73 -11.05 -1.52 -4.40
C ALA A 73 -10.84 -3.04 -4.32
N ALA A 74 -9.64 -3.53 -4.64
CA ALA A 74 -9.28 -4.94 -4.51
C ALA A 74 -9.28 -5.40 -3.03
N GLN A 75 -8.75 -4.58 -2.12
CA GLN A 75 -8.78 -4.86 -0.67
C GLN A 75 -10.21 -4.91 -0.12
N GLN A 76 -11.09 -3.99 -0.56
CA GLN A 76 -12.50 -3.97 -0.19
C GLN A 76 -13.23 -5.19 -0.76
N ALA A 77 -12.94 -5.58 -2.01
CA ALA A 77 -13.51 -6.76 -2.63
C ALA A 77 -13.21 -8.05 -1.83
N VAL A 78 -11.95 -8.24 -1.40
CA VAL A 78 -11.58 -9.40 -0.57
C VAL A 78 -12.26 -9.38 0.80
N GLN A 79 -12.48 -8.20 1.39
CA GLN A 79 -13.22 -8.05 2.65
C GLN A 79 -14.70 -8.45 2.54
N ASN A 80 -15.30 -8.27 1.36
CA ASN A 80 -16.71 -8.60 1.12
C ASN A 80 -16.94 -10.08 0.81
N ILE A 81 -15.88 -10.86 0.54
CA ILE A 81 -15.99 -12.29 0.31
C ILE A 81 -16.25 -12.99 1.64
N HIS A 82 -17.36 -13.72 1.71
CA HIS A 82 -17.70 -14.48 2.91
C HIS A 82 -16.75 -15.66 3.10
N VAL A 83 -15.94 -15.61 4.16
CA VAL A 83 -15.13 -16.74 4.61
C VAL A 83 -15.63 -17.20 5.98
N PRO A 84 -16.12 -18.44 6.12
CA PRO A 84 -16.72 -18.92 7.38
C PRO A 84 -15.80 -18.80 8.60
N THR A 85 -14.48 -18.86 8.41
CA THR A 85 -13.49 -18.82 9.49
C THR A 85 -13.28 -17.42 10.08
N LEU A 86 -13.83 -16.36 9.48
CA LEU A 86 -13.51 -14.96 9.80
C LEU A 86 -14.52 -14.22 10.68
N GLU A 87 -15.59 -14.87 11.15
CA GLU A 87 -16.75 -14.20 11.80
C GLU A 87 -16.42 -13.30 13.00
N THR A 88 -15.21 -13.39 13.59
CA THR A 88 -14.82 -12.65 14.79
C THR A 88 -13.59 -11.74 14.64
N GLN A 89 -12.95 -11.65 13.46
CA GLN A 89 -11.73 -10.84 13.28
C GLN A 89 -11.85 -9.81 12.17
N GLU A 90 -11.26 -8.63 12.38
CA GLU A 90 -11.12 -7.58 11.36
C GLU A 90 -10.11 -8.06 10.30
N PHE A 91 -10.61 -8.69 9.24
CA PHE A 91 -9.80 -9.23 8.14
C PHE A 91 -9.57 -8.16 7.08
N LYS A 92 -8.40 -7.51 7.10
CA LYS A 92 -8.04 -6.42 6.18
C LYS A 92 -6.71 -6.69 5.50
N PRO A 93 -6.63 -7.67 4.59
CA PRO A 93 -5.38 -8.06 3.96
C PRO A 93 -4.89 -7.01 2.96
N HIS A 94 -3.57 -6.92 2.78
CA HIS A 94 -2.94 -6.19 1.68
C HIS A 94 -3.07 -6.99 0.39
N ILE A 95 -3.43 -6.33 -0.71
CA ILE A 95 -3.38 -6.94 -2.05
C ILE A 95 -2.10 -6.49 -2.73
N ARG A 96 -1.27 -7.46 -3.14
CA ARG A 96 0.06 -7.19 -3.71
C ARG A 96 0.18 -7.79 -5.10
N PHE A 97 0.19 -6.93 -6.10
CA PHE A 97 0.37 -7.34 -7.49
C PHE A 97 1.85 -7.57 -7.83
N TYR A 98 2.13 -8.65 -8.54
CA TYR A 98 3.47 -8.97 -9.06
C TYR A 98 3.39 -9.38 -10.53
N ASN A 99 4.54 -9.58 -11.17
CA ASN A 99 4.64 -9.91 -12.60
C ASN A 99 4.01 -8.86 -13.54
N LEU A 100 4.27 -7.58 -13.29
CA LEU A 100 3.82 -6.51 -14.20
C LEU A 100 4.39 -6.68 -15.63
N PRO A 101 3.69 -6.14 -16.66
CA PRO A 101 4.15 -6.13 -18.04
C PRO A 101 5.53 -5.49 -18.22
N LYS A 102 6.26 -5.88 -19.27
CA LYS A 102 7.67 -5.49 -19.47
C LYS A 102 7.88 -3.99 -19.63
N ASP A 103 6.93 -3.29 -20.22
CA ASP A 103 6.90 -1.84 -20.39
C ASP A 103 6.72 -1.10 -19.05
N ARG A 104 6.28 -1.79 -18.00
CA ARG A 104 6.20 -1.29 -16.62
C ARG A 104 7.41 -1.64 -15.76
N ILE A 105 8.53 -2.01 -16.40
CA ILE A 105 9.79 -2.36 -15.75
C ILE A 105 10.93 -1.44 -16.24
N PRO A 106 10.91 -0.14 -15.90
CA PRO A 106 11.99 0.76 -16.28
C PRO A 106 13.30 0.39 -15.57
N LEU A 107 14.41 0.73 -16.23
CA LEU A 107 15.71 0.73 -15.56
C LEU A 107 15.71 1.76 -14.42
N LEU A 108 16.47 1.51 -13.35
CA LEU A 108 16.48 2.39 -12.17
C LEU A 108 16.81 3.84 -12.54
N ARG A 109 17.73 4.05 -13.49
CA ARG A 109 18.10 5.37 -14.00
C ARG A 109 17.03 6.09 -14.83
N ASN A 110 16.03 5.36 -15.32
CA ASN A 110 14.93 5.89 -16.11
C ASN A 110 13.69 6.21 -15.26
N VAL A 111 13.69 5.87 -13.97
CA VAL A 111 12.58 6.21 -13.07
C VAL A 111 12.54 7.73 -12.89
N GLY A 112 11.39 8.33 -13.19
CA GLY A 112 11.22 9.78 -13.30
C GLY A 112 9.77 10.25 -13.19
N ALA A 113 9.53 11.51 -13.54
CA ALA A 113 8.23 12.17 -13.35
C ALA A 113 7.06 11.50 -14.10
N GLU A 114 7.32 10.89 -15.27
CA GLU A 114 6.33 10.13 -16.04
C GLU A 114 5.80 8.89 -15.32
N HIS A 115 6.53 8.39 -14.32
CA HIS A 115 6.13 7.24 -13.52
C HIS A 115 5.39 7.66 -12.24
N LEU A 116 5.22 8.97 -11.99
CA LEU A 116 4.64 9.46 -10.75
C LEU A 116 3.18 9.02 -10.62
N GLY A 117 2.84 8.40 -9.50
CA GLY A 117 1.48 7.91 -9.22
C GLY A 117 1.13 6.60 -9.90
N THR A 118 1.98 6.06 -10.77
CA THR A 118 1.72 4.80 -11.49
C THR A 118 2.40 3.60 -10.82
N LEU A 119 1.92 2.40 -11.15
CA LEU A 119 2.47 1.14 -10.65
C LEU A 119 3.59 0.66 -11.57
N ILE A 120 4.79 0.49 -11.02
CA ILE A 120 5.95 -0.03 -11.75
C ILE A 120 6.63 -1.15 -10.99
N SER A 121 7.44 -1.94 -11.70
CA SER A 121 8.42 -2.84 -11.11
C SER A 121 9.84 -2.34 -11.40
N ILE A 122 10.74 -2.49 -10.45
CA ILE A 122 12.17 -2.24 -10.66
C ILE A 122 13.00 -3.45 -10.28
N GLU A 123 14.10 -3.66 -10.99
CA GLU A 123 15.03 -4.76 -10.73
C GLU A 123 16.38 -4.22 -10.30
N GLY A 124 16.89 -4.70 -9.16
CA GLY A 124 18.18 -4.24 -8.68
C GLY A 124 18.71 -5.07 -7.52
N VAL A 125 19.86 -4.63 -7.01
CA VAL A 125 20.57 -5.24 -5.89
C VAL A 125 20.32 -4.42 -4.64
N VAL A 126 19.85 -5.05 -3.57
CA VAL A 126 19.68 -4.41 -2.27
C VAL A 126 21.05 -4.02 -1.72
N ARG A 127 21.25 -2.73 -1.44
CA ARG A 127 22.52 -2.18 -0.94
C ARG A 127 22.52 -2.06 0.57
N GLN A 128 21.44 -1.51 1.12
CA GLN A 128 21.33 -1.19 2.54
C GLN A 128 19.86 -1.14 2.96
N LEU A 129 19.60 -1.48 4.21
CA LEU A 129 18.31 -1.28 4.88
C LEU A 129 18.51 -0.37 6.09
N THR A 130 17.48 0.39 6.45
CA THR A 130 17.42 1.05 7.77
C THR A 130 16.89 0.08 8.81
N ASP A 131 16.98 0.48 10.08
CA ASP A 131 16.19 -0.14 11.14
C ASP A 131 14.69 -0.02 10.83
N VAL A 132 13.93 -0.97 11.35
CA VAL A 132 12.46 -0.94 11.33
C VAL A 132 11.98 0.04 12.37
N LEU A 133 11.17 1.02 11.95
CA LEU A 133 10.62 2.05 12.82
C LEU A 133 9.08 2.06 12.72
N PRO A 134 8.36 2.26 13.83
CA PRO A 134 6.92 2.37 13.80
C PRO A 134 6.49 3.66 13.11
N LYS A 135 5.50 3.56 12.21
CA LYS A 135 4.85 4.68 11.52
C LYS A 135 3.36 4.72 11.90
N LEU A 136 2.84 5.91 12.16
CA LEU A 136 1.42 6.12 12.39
C LEU A 136 0.64 5.84 11.09
N LYS A 137 -0.25 4.84 11.10
CA LYS A 137 -1.09 4.48 9.94
C LYS A 137 -2.51 5.00 10.08
N VAL A 138 -3.10 4.86 11.26
CA VAL A 138 -4.42 5.43 11.59
C VAL A 138 -4.26 6.30 12.83
N ALA A 139 -4.50 7.60 12.67
CA ALA A 139 -4.49 8.56 13.76
C ALA A 139 -5.88 8.69 14.37
N SER A 140 -5.97 8.54 15.69
CA SER A 140 -7.20 8.83 16.46
C SER A 140 -7.11 10.23 17.07
N TRP A 141 -8.00 11.13 16.66
CA TRP A 141 -8.01 12.54 17.06
C TRP A 141 -9.20 12.84 17.96
N GLN A 142 -8.95 13.33 19.17
CA GLN A 142 -10.02 13.77 20.06
C GLN A 142 -10.24 15.28 19.97
N CYS A 143 -11.47 15.70 19.74
CA CYS A 143 -11.84 17.12 19.85
C CYS A 143 -11.78 17.56 21.31
N ARG A 144 -10.98 18.59 21.62
CA ARG A 144 -10.81 19.09 22.99
C ARG A 144 -12.05 19.75 23.58
N ARG A 145 -13.00 20.16 22.74
CA ARG A 145 -14.24 20.82 23.20
C ARG A 145 -15.35 19.84 23.57
N CYS A 146 -15.62 18.85 22.72
CA CYS A 146 -16.78 17.95 22.89
C CYS A 146 -16.38 16.50 23.19
N GLY A 147 -15.09 16.15 23.11
CA GLY A 147 -14.59 14.80 23.39
C GLY A 147 -14.81 13.77 22.28
N ASN A 148 -15.45 14.13 21.16
CA ASN A 148 -15.62 13.23 20.00
C ASN A 148 -14.26 12.80 19.44
N VAL A 149 -14.16 11.52 19.05
CA VAL A 149 -12.94 10.93 18.52
C VAL A 149 -13.13 10.65 17.02
N TYR A 150 -12.15 11.06 16.23
CA TYR A 150 -12.13 10.95 14.79
C TYR A 150 -10.94 10.11 14.35
N LYS A 151 -11.17 9.02 13.62
CA LYS A 151 -10.09 8.22 13.02
C LYS A 151 -9.78 8.71 11.61
N ARG A 152 -8.49 8.82 11.26
CA ARG A 152 -8.02 9.17 9.92
C ARG A 152 -6.78 8.39 9.52
N GLU A 153 -6.81 7.84 8.31
CA GLU A 153 -5.62 7.24 7.70
C GLU A 153 -4.55 8.30 7.39
N GLN A 154 -3.29 7.88 7.49
CA GLN A 154 -2.12 8.72 7.31
C GLN A 154 -1.31 8.17 6.13
N GLU A 155 -1.45 8.81 4.97
CA GLU A 155 -0.77 8.39 3.74
C GLU A 155 0.66 8.92 3.62
N THR A 156 0.85 10.17 4.08
CA THR A 156 2.14 10.86 4.00
C THR A 156 2.83 10.92 5.36
N ASP A 157 4.09 11.35 5.37
CA ASP A 157 4.81 11.60 6.63
C ASP A 157 4.29 12.88 7.35
N LYS A 158 3.55 13.74 6.63
CA LYS A 158 2.84 14.85 7.25
C LYS A 158 1.55 14.34 7.86
N ILE A 159 1.48 14.43 9.18
CA ILE A 159 0.31 14.01 9.95
C ILE A 159 -0.91 14.88 9.56
N SER A 160 -1.94 14.22 9.04
CA SER A 160 -3.22 14.81 8.65
C SER A 160 -4.18 14.84 9.84
N VAL A 161 -4.69 16.03 10.14
CA VAL A 161 -5.62 16.33 11.24
C VAL A 161 -7.03 16.54 10.66
N PRO A 162 -8.10 16.11 11.34
CA PRO A 162 -9.46 16.44 10.93
C PRO A 162 -9.63 17.96 10.75
N PRO A 163 -10.22 18.41 9.63
CA PRO A 163 -10.32 19.84 9.34
C PRO A 163 -11.25 20.58 10.28
N MET A 164 -12.31 19.91 10.75
CA MET A 164 -13.30 20.48 11.66
C MET A 164 -14.12 19.37 12.34
N CYS A 165 -14.47 19.60 13.60
CA CYS A 165 -15.38 18.75 14.36
C CYS A 165 -16.84 19.13 14.08
N GLU A 166 -17.77 18.21 14.29
CA GLU A 166 -19.22 18.47 14.23
C GLU A 166 -19.67 19.60 15.17
N CYS A 167 -18.99 19.77 16.32
CA CYS A 167 -19.22 20.90 17.22
C CYS A 167 -18.66 22.25 16.71
N LYS A 168 -18.19 22.30 15.45
CA LYS A 168 -17.61 23.44 14.73
C LYS A 168 -16.30 23.98 15.30
N HIS A 169 -15.56 23.14 16.01
CA HIS A 169 -14.22 23.46 16.54
C HIS A 169 -13.13 22.74 15.77
N ARG A 170 -11.91 23.29 15.80
CA ARG A 170 -10.75 22.77 15.07
C ARG A 170 -9.59 22.36 15.98
N ASP A 171 -9.82 22.36 17.30
CA ASP A 171 -8.81 21.97 18.28
C ASP A 171 -8.92 20.46 18.56
N PHE A 172 -7.87 19.74 18.15
CA PHE A 172 -7.77 18.29 18.20
C PHE A 172 -6.47 17.85 18.86
N GLU A 173 -6.56 16.77 19.63
CA GLU A 173 -5.44 16.11 20.26
C GLU A 173 -5.28 14.70 19.71
N LEU A 174 -4.06 14.32 19.32
CA LEU A 174 -3.76 12.96 18.92
C LEU A 174 -3.85 12.06 20.16
N LEU A 175 -4.51 10.91 20.02
CA LEU A 175 -4.56 9.84 21.02
C LEU A 175 -3.70 8.66 20.57
N PRO A 176 -2.40 8.60 20.93
CA PRO A 176 -1.51 7.51 20.50
C PRO A 176 -2.03 6.13 20.91
N HIS A 177 -2.60 6.00 22.12
CA HIS A 177 -3.12 4.72 22.63
C HIS A 177 -4.36 4.19 21.90
N LYS A 178 -5.05 5.03 21.12
CA LYS A 178 -6.17 4.63 20.24
C LYS A 178 -5.79 4.63 18.76
N SER A 179 -4.53 4.92 18.46
CA SER A 179 -4.03 5.00 17.10
C SER A 179 -3.40 3.68 16.67
N THR A 180 -3.42 3.40 15.37
CA THR A 180 -2.81 2.20 14.80
C THR A 180 -1.46 2.56 14.19
N PHE A 181 -0.43 1.80 14.56
CA PHE A 181 0.92 1.92 14.03
C PHE A 181 1.26 0.69 13.18
N ILE A 182 2.06 0.89 12.15
CA ILE A 182 2.63 -0.19 11.33
C ILE A 182 4.14 -0.06 11.28
N ASP A 183 4.82 -1.18 11.11
CA ASP A 183 6.26 -1.18 10.89
C ASP A 183 6.58 -0.57 9.53
N ASN A 184 7.67 0.19 9.46
CA ASN A 184 8.13 0.83 8.24
C ASN A 184 9.66 0.73 8.15
N GLN A 185 10.17 0.45 6.96
CA GLN A 185 11.60 0.29 6.70
C GLN A 185 11.96 0.93 5.37
N LYS A 186 13.13 1.56 5.30
CA LYS A 186 13.66 2.11 4.07
C LYS A 186 14.76 1.21 3.53
N ILE A 187 14.68 0.91 2.24
CA ILE A 187 15.62 0.06 1.50
C ILE A 187 16.29 0.89 0.41
N GLN A 188 17.59 0.74 0.24
CA GLN A 188 18.32 1.26 -0.91
C GLN A 188 18.57 0.14 -1.91
N VAL A 189 18.14 0.36 -3.15
CA VAL A 189 18.33 -0.57 -4.25
C VAL A 189 19.18 0.09 -5.32
N GLN A 190 20.20 -0.65 -5.75
CA GLN A 190 21.18 -0.21 -6.73
C GLN A 190 20.97 -0.94 -8.06
N GLU A 191 21.20 -0.24 -9.16
CA GLU A 191 21.19 -0.83 -10.48
C GLU A 191 22.28 -1.92 -10.61
N PRO A 192 21.98 -3.09 -11.22
CA PRO A 192 22.97 -4.14 -11.43
C PRO A 192 24.16 -3.64 -12.24
N LEU A 193 25.38 -3.94 -11.79
CA LEU A 193 26.62 -3.43 -12.41
C LEU A 193 26.80 -3.93 -13.84
N GLU A 194 26.26 -5.10 -14.16
CA GLU A 194 26.29 -5.68 -15.51
C GLU A 194 25.51 -4.87 -16.56
N LEU A 195 24.61 -3.98 -16.14
CA LEU A 195 23.84 -3.11 -17.04
C LEU A 195 24.56 -1.79 -17.36
N LEU A 196 25.66 -1.49 -16.66
CA LEU A 196 26.43 -0.26 -16.82
C LEU A 196 27.40 -0.37 -17.98
N LYS A 197 27.58 0.75 -18.71
CA LYS A 197 28.54 0.84 -19.81
C LYS A 197 29.69 1.77 -19.44
N GLY A 198 30.92 1.30 -19.67
CA GLY A 198 32.12 2.10 -19.48
C GLY A 198 32.26 2.62 -18.04
N SER A 199 32.22 3.94 -17.87
CA SER A 199 32.38 4.63 -16.58
C SER A 199 31.05 5.18 -16.03
N GLU A 200 29.91 4.63 -16.44
CA GLU A 200 28.60 4.97 -15.87
C GLU A 200 28.54 4.65 -14.36
N GLN A 201 27.88 5.53 -13.60
CA GLN A 201 27.63 5.29 -12.18
C GLN A 201 26.28 4.61 -11.99
N ALA A 202 26.25 3.59 -11.13
CA ALA A 202 25.02 2.89 -10.79
C ALA A 202 24.01 3.84 -10.13
N THR A 203 22.79 3.88 -10.64
CA THR A 203 21.71 4.63 -9.99
C THR A 203 21.25 3.90 -8.73
N ILE A 204 20.95 4.66 -7.68
CA ILE A 204 20.42 4.15 -6.41
C ILE A 204 19.05 4.78 -6.16
N LEU A 205 18.04 3.95 -5.93
CA LEU A 205 16.72 4.37 -5.51
C LEU A 205 16.47 4.02 -4.04
N ASN A 206 15.67 4.87 -3.39
CA ASN A 206 15.22 4.62 -2.03
C ASN A 206 13.77 4.15 -2.09
N ILE A 207 13.49 3.01 -1.48
CA ILE A 207 12.18 2.37 -1.44
C ILE A 207 11.72 2.34 0.02
N ILE A 208 10.43 2.56 0.22
CA ILE A 208 9.81 2.43 1.54
C ILE A 208 8.92 1.20 1.49
N VAL A 209 9.14 0.28 2.44
CA VAL A 209 8.30 -0.90 2.64
C VAL A 209 7.66 -0.82 4.02
N GLY A 210 6.44 -1.34 4.13
CA GLY A 210 5.68 -1.30 5.37
C GLY A 210 5.03 -2.62 5.71
N ASP A 211 4.63 -2.73 6.97
CA ASP A 211 3.96 -3.87 7.56
C ASP A 211 4.69 -5.19 7.28
N ASP A 212 4.04 -6.17 6.64
CA ASP A 212 4.61 -7.50 6.43
C ASP A 212 5.68 -7.57 5.33
N LEU A 213 6.07 -6.44 4.71
CA LEU A 213 7.22 -6.36 3.80
C LEU A 213 8.54 -5.95 4.47
N VAL A 214 8.52 -5.57 5.76
CA VAL A 214 9.77 -5.26 6.48
C VAL A 214 10.61 -6.52 6.69
N ASN A 215 11.94 -6.37 6.70
CA ASN A 215 12.90 -7.46 6.91
C ASN A 215 12.74 -8.66 5.95
N LYS A 216 12.24 -8.42 4.73
CA LYS A 216 12.08 -9.47 3.71
C LYS A 216 13.29 -9.68 2.81
N VAL A 217 14.22 -8.74 2.82
CA VAL A 217 15.40 -8.75 1.95
C VAL A 217 16.65 -8.43 2.75
N MET A 218 17.81 -8.85 2.25
CA MET A 218 19.12 -8.62 2.84
C MET A 218 20.03 -7.85 1.88
N PRO A 219 21.06 -7.14 2.38
CA PRO A 219 22.09 -6.56 1.52
C PRO A 219 22.74 -7.62 0.63
N GLY A 220 22.80 -7.36 -0.68
CA GLY A 220 23.30 -8.26 -1.71
C GLY A 220 22.20 -8.99 -2.49
N ASP A 221 20.96 -9.02 -2.01
CA ASP A 221 19.87 -9.70 -2.69
C ASP A 221 19.55 -9.03 -4.03
N ARG A 222 19.37 -9.85 -5.08
CA ARG A 222 18.80 -9.43 -6.36
C ARG A 222 17.28 -9.55 -6.27
N THR A 223 16.59 -8.43 -6.39
CA THR A 223 15.14 -8.37 -6.14
C THR A 223 14.43 -7.60 -7.24
N LYS A 224 13.25 -8.09 -7.62
CA LYS A 224 12.25 -7.33 -8.37
C LYS A 224 11.23 -6.77 -7.39
N ILE A 225 11.04 -5.46 -7.39
CA ILE A 225 10.18 -4.76 -6.42
C ILE A 225 9.11 -4.01 -7.18
N THR A 226 7.85 -4.31 -6.88
CA THR A 226 6.67 -3.61 -7.39
C THR A 226 6.22 -2.54 -6.40
N GLY A 227 5.91 -1.34 -6.88
CA GLY A 227 5.37 -0.28 -6.05
C GLY A 227 4.97 0.96 -6.83
N VAL A 228 4.42 1.94 -6.10
CA VAL A 228 3.96 3.21 -6.65
C VAL A 228 5.03 4.28 -6.44
N ILE A 229 5.37 5.03 -7.49
CA ILE A 229 6.28 6.17 -7.35
C ILE A 229 5.54 7.34 -6.72
N ARG A 230 6.06 7.85 -5.61
CA ARG A 230 5.45 8.93 -4.83
C ARG A 230 6.33 10.18 -4.82
N LEU A 231 5.67 11.34 -4.72
CA LEU A 231 6.35 12.60 -4.47
C LEU A 231 7.04 12.53 -3.11
N LYS A 232 8.33 12.83 -3.10
CA LYS A 232 9.04 13.12 -1.86
C LYS A 232 8.88 14.60 -1.57
N THR A 233 8.07 14.96 -0.59
CA THR A 233 8.01 16.35 -0.12
C THR A 233 9.42 16.78 0.32
N PRO A 234 9.98 17.88 -0.22
CA PRO A 234 11.24 18.41 0.28
C PRO A 234 11.10 18.63 1.79
N LYS A 235 12.07 18.15 2.57
CA LYS A 235 12.14 18.58 3.98
C LYS A 235 12.45 20.08 3.94
N ASP A 236 11.62 20.89 4.59
CA ASP A 236 11.95 22.30 4.82
C ASP A 236 13.36 22.33 5.45
N LYS A 237 14.27 23.07 4.81
CA LYS A 237 15.67 23.19 5.23
C LYS A 237 15.80 24.01 6.50
#